data_AF-A0A838BH30-F1
#
_entry.id   AF-A0A838BH30-F1
#
_cell.length_a   1.000
_cell.length_b   1.000
_cell.length_c   1.000
_cell.angle_alpha   90.00
_cell.angle_beta   90.00
_cell.angle_gamma   90.00
#
_symmetry.space_group_name_H-M   'P 1'
#
loop_
_entity.id
_entity.type
_entity.pdbx_description
1 polymer ?
#
loop_
_entity_poly.entity_id
_entity_poly.type
_entity_poly.pdbx_seq_one_letter_code
_entity_poly.pdbx_strand_id
1 'polypeptide(L)'
;MIRMMCAAASAALVCVLGTGVAQAQDCSGAPVYFNGELADVEGELTVKAGKGCVFGLNGIPGALNETVISLKPRIGRAGVDGLKPYYMAKPGYQGPDEFAYTFIGMSQYGGPMRITVRRKVTVVP
;
A
#
# COMPACT_ATOMS: atom_id res chain seq x y z
N MET A 1 20.38 65.24 5.53
CA MET A 1 19.60 64.07 5.07
C MET A 1 19.66 63.00 6.15
N ILE A 2 18.52 62.45 6.51
CA ILE A 2 18.20 61.84 7.81
C ILE A 2 18.31 60.29 7.73
N ARG A 3 19.02 59.73 8.73
CA ARG A 3 18.83 58.45 9.45
C ARG A 3 18.83 57.08 8.72
N MET A 4 19.59 56.19 9.38
CA MET A 4 19.18 54.92 10.03
C MET A 4 19.62 53.58 9.43
N MET A 5 20.14 52.79 10.37
CA MET A 5 20.59 51.40 10.38
C MET A 5 19.43 50.39 10.38
N CYS A 6 19.81 49.11 10.23
CA CYS A 6 19.10 47.85 10.55
C CYS A 6 18.06 47.40 9.49
N ALA A 7 17.91 46.12 9.14
CA ALA A 7 18.25 44.87 9.82
C ALA A 7 18.43 43.71 8.82
N ALA A 8 19.18 42.69 9.27
CA ALA A 8 19.35 41.39 8.64
C ALA A 8 18.04 40.58 8.58
N ALA A 9 17.88 39.73 7.55
CA ALA A 9 17.07 38.51 7.65
C ALA A 9 17.45 37.51 6.54
N SER A 10 18.20 36.49 6.96
CA SER A 10 18.13 35.09 6.56
C SER A 10 18.01 34.74 5.07
N ALA A 11 19.12 34.27 4.51
CA ALA A 11 19.10 33.38 3.35
C ALA A 11 18.18 32.19 3.66
N ALA A 12 17.05 32.12 2.97
CA ALA A 12 16.08 31.05 3.05
C ALA A 12 16.69 29.76 2.50
N LEU A 13 17.39 29.01 3.34
CA LEU A 13 17.63 27.59 3.12
C LEU A 13 16.35 26.85 3.50
N VAL A 14 15.35 26.85 2.62
CA VAL A 14 14.22 25.93 2.74
C VAL A 14 14.73 24.56 2.33
N CYS A 15 15.26 23.84 3.31
CA CYS A 15 15.50 22.41 3.23
C CYS A 15 14.15 21.73 2.93
N VAL A 16 13.93 21.32 1.69
CA VAL A 16 12.89 20.36 1.30
C VAL A 16 13.28 19.01 1.93
N LEU A 17 12.95 18.84 3.20
CA LEU A 17 13.04 17.58 3.91
C LEU A 17 11.67 16.91 3.88
N GLY A 18 11.56 15.79 3.17
CA GLY A 18 10.51 14.81 3.43
C GLY A 18 9.79 14.24 2.20
N THR A 19 10.50 13.52 1.32
CA THR A 19 9.84 12.58 0.38
C THR A 19 9.39 11.27 1.05
N GLY A 20 9.31 11.22 2.38
CA GLY A 20 9.12 9.98 3.15
C GLY A 20 7.68 9.60 3.53
N VAL A 21 6.65 10.44 3.31
CA VAL A 21 5.29 10.21 3.85
C VAL A 21 4.17 10.08 2.81
N ALA A 22 4.47 10.16 1.52
CA ALA A 22 3.44 10.26 0.46
C ALA A 22 2.51 9.03 0.38
N GLN A 23 2.96 7.84 0.78
CA GLN A 23 2.18 6.60 0.65
C GLN A 23 1.00 6.52 1.62
N ALA A 24 1.16 6.93 2.88
CA ALA A 24 0.10 6.82 3.90
C ALA A 24 -1.07 7.78 3.65
N GLN A 25 -0.83 8.88 2.93
CA GLN A 25 -1.86 9.87 2.62
C GLN A 25 -2.57 9.59 1.29
N ASP A 26 -2.00 8.74 0.44
CA ASP A 26 -2.54 8.38 -0.87
C ASP A 26 -3.15 6.97 -0.90
N CYS A 27 -2.78 6.11 0.07
CA CYS A 27 -3.44 4.85 0.34
C CYS A 27 -3.58 4.61 1.85
N SER A 28 -4.76 4.19 2.27
CA SER A 28 -5.02 3.75 3.64
C SER A 28 -5.86 2.48 3.67
N GLY A 29 -5.76 1.75 4.76
CA GLY A 29 -6.57 0.56 5.00
C GLY A 29 -6.18 -0.06 6.33
N ALA A 30 -7.12 -0.79 6.92
CA ALA A 30 -6.84 -1.52 8.14
C ALA A 30 -5.80 -2.62 7.89
N PRO A 31 -4.94 -2.94 8.88
CA PRO A 31 -4.13 -4.14 8.83
C PRO A 31 -5.02 -5.37 8.62
N VAL A 32 -4.58 -6.27 7.73
CA VAL A 32 -5.20 -7.58 7.58
C VAL A 32 -4.48 -8.55 8.51
N TYR A 33 -5.24 -9.21 9.37
CA TYR A 33 -4.70 -10.19 10.33
C TYR A 33 -4.94 -11.61 9.81
N PHE A 34 -3.94 -12.47 9.99
CA PHE A 34 -3.97 -13.86 9.57
C PHE A 34 -4.03 -14.76 10.80
N ASN A 35 -5.10 -15.54 10.94
CA ASN A 35 -5.32 -16.41 12.09
C ASN A 35 -4.97 -17.87 11.81
N GLY A 36 -4.24 -18.16 10.72
CA GLY A 36 -3.89 -19.51 10.33
C GLY A 36 -3.03 -19.58 9.07
N GLU A 37 -2.50 -20.78 8.82
CA GLU A 37 -1.63 -21.09 7.68
C GLU A 37 -2.42 -21.22 6.36
N LEU A 38 -3.70 -21.53 6.48
CA LEU A 38 -4.67 -21.58 5.38
C LEU A 38 -5.79 -20.60 5.70
N ALA A 39 -5.93 -19.55 4.91
CA ALA A 39 -6.91 -18.53 5.18
C ALA A 39 -7.38 -17.84 3.89
N ASP A 40 -8.66 -17.48 3.87
CA ASP A 40 -9.25 -16.53 2.93
C ASP A 40 -9.73 -15.34 3.76
N VAL A 41 -9.09 -14.19 3.59
CA VAL A 41 -9.37 -12.99 4.37
C VAL A 41 -9.73 -11.83 3.47
N GLU A 42 -10.58 -10.95 3.98
CA GLU A 42 -10.96 -9.73 3.29
C GLU A 42 -10.33 -8.52 3.99
N GLY A 43 -9.85 -7.56 3.19
CA GLY A 43 -9.34 -6.30 3.68
C GLY A 43 -9.84 -5.13 2.84
N GLU A 44 -10.25 -4.06 3.51
CA GLU A 44 -10.65 -2.83 2.83
C GLU A 44 -9.44 -1.91 2.59
N LEU A 45 -9.49 -1.17 1.48
CA LEU A 45 -8.51 -0.16 1.12
C LEU A 45 -9.22 1.08 0.58
N THR A 46 -8.70 2.24 0.93
CA THR A 46 -9.03 3.51 0.28
C THR A 46 -7.78 4.01 -0.44
N VAL A 47 -7.89 4.31 -1.74
CA VAL A 47 -6.76 4.72 -2.58
C VAL A 47 -7.14 5.96 -3.37
N LYS A 48 -6.26 6.97 -3.42
CA LYS A 48 -6.48 8.12 -4.29
C LYS A 48 -6.31 7.75 -5.76
N ALA A 49 -7.09 8.39 -6.63
CA ALA A 49 -7.05 8.17 -8.06
C ALA A 49 -5.64 8.42 -8.62
N GLY A 50 -5.16 7.50 -9.46
CA GLY A 50 -3.82 7.57 -10.04
C GLY A 50 -2.67 7.28 -9.08
N LYS A 51 -2.96 6.88 -7.83
CA LYS A 51 -1.95 6.52 -6.83
C LYS A 51 -1.84 5.01 -6.67
N GLY A 52 -0.66 4.63 -6.15
CA GLY A 52 -0.33 3.26 -5.82
C GLY A 52 -0.52 2.97 -4.35
N CYS A 53 -0.82 1.71 -4.07
CA CYS A 53 -0.83 1.17 -2.73
C CYS A 53 -0.01 -0.12 -2.69
N VAL A 54 0.99 -0.15 -1.82
CA VAL A 54 1.72 -1.35 -1.44
C VAL A 54 1.22 -1.75 -0.06
N PHE A 55 0.88 -3.02 0.12
CA PHE A 55 0.38 -3.49 1.42
C PHE A 55 1.39 -4.44 2.03
N GLY A 56 1.78 -4.12 3.26
CA GLY A 56 2.54 -5.04 4.11
C GLY A 56 1.64 -6.18 4.58
N LEU A 57 2.24 -7.35 4.72
CA LEU A 57 1.59 -8.54 5.25
C LEU A 57 2.16 -8.79 6.64
N ASN A 58 1.60 -8.10 7.62
CA ASN A 58 2.01 -8.28 9.00
C ASN A 58 1.32 -9.53 9.57
N GLY A 59 2.09 -10.36 10.29
CA GLY A 59 1.53 -11.53 10.99
C GLY A 59 1.28 -12.76 10.10
N ILE A 60 1.93 -12.89 8.94
CA ILE A 60 1.93 -14.16 8.20
C ILE A 60 2.68 -15.22 9.04
N PRO A 61 2.07 -16.40 9.30
CA PRO A 61 2.62 -17.41 10.21
C PRO A 61 3.67 -18.32 9.52
N GLY A 62 4.57 -17.74 8.74
CA GLY A 62 5.53 -18.50 7.94
C GLY A 62 6.35 -17.68 6.96
N ALA A 63 7.21 -18.38 6.22
CA ALA A 63 8.00 -17.80 5.13
C ALA A 63 7.22 -17.84 3.81
N LEU A 64 7.33 -16.78 3.02
CA LEU A 64 6.73 -16.70 1.70
C LEU A 64 7.71 -17.13 0.61
N ASN A 65 7.22 -17.95 -0.31
CA ASN A 65 7.96 -18.40 -1.49
C ASN A 65 7.41 -17.73 -2.75
N GLU A 66 6.11 -17.45 -2.77
CA GLU A 66 5.42 -16.92 -3.95
C GLU A 66 4.24 -16.02 -3.55
N THR A 67 3.99 -15.00 -4.37
CA THR A 67 2.81 -14.15 -4.33
C THR A 67 2.19 -14.12 -5.71
N VAL A 68 0.94 -14.56 -5.85
CA VAL A 68 0.21 -14.59 -7.13
C VAL A 68 -1.01 -13.69 -7.09
N ILE A 69 -1.37 -13.10 -8.24
CA ILE A 69 -2.65 -12.39 -8.40
C ILE A 69 -3.72 -13.44 -8.71
N SER A 70 -4.54 -13.78 -7.73
CA SER A 70 -5.62 -14.77 -7.87
C SER A 70 -6.93 -14.18 -8.40
N LEU A 71 -7.11 -12.87 -8.31
CA LEU A 71 -8.18 -12.13 -9.00
C LEU A 71 -7.64 -10.77 -9.47
N LYS A 72 -7.76 -10.50 -10.77
CA LYS A 72 -7.35 -9.20 -11.33
C LYS A 72 -8.42 -8.14 -11.04
N PRO A 73 -8.01 -6.89 -10.76
CA PRO A 73 -8.94 -5.76 -10.66
C PRO A 73 -9.64 -5.50 -11.98
N ARG A 74 -10.84 -4.93 -11.90
CA ARG A 74 -11.61 -4.55 -13.09
C ARG A 74 -11.16 -3.21 -13.67
N ILE A 75 -10.76 -2.28 -12.81
CA ILE A 75 -10.53 -0.88 -13.20
C ILE A 75 -9.07 -0.46 -13.06
N GLY A 76 -8.45 -0.76 -11.91
CA GLY A 76 -7.05 -0.47 -11.65
C GLY A 76 -6.10 -1.54 -12.21
N ARG A 77 -4.88 -1.55 -11.69
CA ARG A 77 -3.85 -2.53 -12.05
C ARG A 77 -3.23 -3.15 -10.81
N ALA A 78 -3.23 -4.48 -10.75
CA ALA A 78 -2.53 -5.28 -9.75
C ALA A 78 -1.17 -5.75 -10.30
N GLY A 79 -0.18 -5.88 -9.43
CA GLY A 79 1.16 -6.40 -9.76
C GLY A 79 1.90 -6.90 -8.53
N VAL A 80 3.00 -7.63 -8.76
CA VAL A 80 3.88 -8.16 -7.72
C VAL A 80 5.30 -7.77 -8.06
N ASP A 81 6.01 -7.17 -7.09
CA ASP A 81 7.45 -6.88 -7.16
C ASP A 81 8.19 -7.78 -6.16
N GLY A 82 8.87 -8.81 -6.67
CA GLY A 82 9.39 -9.92 -5.87
C GLY A 82 8.25 -10.69 -5.19
N LEU A 83 8.07 -10.47 -3.88
CA LEU A 83 6.93 -10.99 -3.10
C LEU A 83 5.94 -9.90 -2.67
N LYS A 84 6.23 -8.64 -2.98
CA LYS A 84 5.45 -7.48 -2.52
C LYS A 84 4.30 -7.21 -3.49
N PRO A 85 3.04 -7.44 -3.08
CA PRO A 85 1.89 -7.11 -3.90
C PRO A 85 1.65 -5.59 -3.90
N TYR A 86 1.17 -5.06 -5.02
CA TYR A 86 0.75 -3.67 -5.13
C TYR A 86 -0.51 -3.49 -5.98
N TYR A 87 -1.21 -2.39 -5.76
CA TYR A 87 -2.33 -1.95 -6.59
C TYR A 87 -2.10 -0.52 -7.06
N MET A 88 -2.48 -0.20 -8.29
CA MET A 88 -2.47 1.14 -8.86
C MET A 88 -3.88 1.51 -9.30
N ALA A 89 -4.44 2.54 -8.66
CA ALA A 89 -5.75 3.08 -9.04
C ALA A 89 -5.65 3.77 -10.41
N LYS A 90 -6.67 3.59 -11.26
CA LYS A 90 -6.73 4.29 -12.55
C LYS A 90 -6.85 5.81 -12.32
N PRO A 91 -6.04 6.65 -12.96
CA PRO A 91 -6.18 8.11 -12.88
C PRO A 91 -7.60 8.57 -13.27
N GLY A 92 -8.17 9.48 -12.48
CA GLY A 92 -9.50 10.04 -12.71
C GLY A 92 -10.69 9.10 -12.41
N TYR A 93 -10.44 7.84 -12.03
CA TYR A 93 -11.51 6.94 -11.59
C TYR A 93 -11.89 7.20 -10.13
N GLN A 94 -13.18 7.07 -9.82
CA GLN A 94 -13.71 7.09 -8.47
C GLN A 94 -14.75 5.98 -8.33
N GLY A 95 -14.78 5.30 -7.20
CA GLY A 95 -15.70 4.20 -6.95
C GLY A 95 -15.01 2.87 -6.62
N PRO A 96 -15.77 1.78 -6.60
CA PRO A 96 -15.30 0.49 -6.10
C PRO A 96 -14.46 -0.28 -7.12
N ASP A 97 -13.43 -0.95 -6.63
CA ASP A 97 -12.68 -1.97 -7.37
C ASP A 97 -12.38 -3.16 -6.44
N GLU A 98 -12.02 -4.30 -7.01
CA GLU A 98 -11.76 -5.50 -6.22
C GLU A 98 -10.71 -6.39 -6.87
N PHE A 99 -9.77 -6.89 -6.08
CA PHE A 99 -8.76 -7.85 -6.53
C PHE A 99 -8.38 -8.81 -5.41
N ALA A 100 -7.62 -9.85 -5.73
CA ALA A 100 -7.09 -10.75 -4.73
C ALA A 100 -5.65 -11.18 -5.02
N TYR A 101 -4.90 -11.37 -3.95
CA TYR A 101 -3.57 -11.99 -3.95
C TYR A 101 -3.61 -13.29 -3.17
N THR A 102 -2.87 -14.29 -3.63
CA THR A 102 -2.62 -15.52 -2.86
C THR A 102 -1.13 -15.61 -2.56
N PHE A 103 -0.82 -15.74 -1.27
CA PHE A 103 0.51 -15.89 -0.70
C PHE A 103 0.75 -17.36 -0.41
N ILE A 104 1.84 -17.91 -0.95
CA ILE A 104 2.18 -19.33 -0.87
C ILE A 104 3.55 -19.45 -0.24
N GLY A 105 3.69 -20.41 0.67
CA GLY A 105 4.98 -20.69 1.30
C GLY A 105 4.90 -21.82 2.30
N MET A 106 5.76 -21.72 3.31
CA MET A 106 5.89 -22.72 4.37
C MET A 106 5.57 -22.08 5.70
N SER A 107 4.75 -22.75 6.51
CA SER A 107 4.43 -22.28 7.84
C SER A 107 5.60 -22.44 8.80
N GLN A 108 5.51 -21.76 9.95
CA GLN A 108 6.47 -21.89 11.05
C GLN A 108 6.59 -23.32 11.61
N TYR A 109 5.61 -24.19 11.37
CA TYR A 109 5.63 -25.59 11.78
C TYR A 109 6.09 -26.54 10.65
N GLY A 110 6.52 -26.01 9.50
CA GLY A 110 7.01 -26.79 8.38
C GLY A 110 5.92 -27.40 7.49
N GLY A 111 4.66 -26.98 7.67
CA GLY A 111 3.54 -27.34 6.79
C GLY A 111 3.37 -26.36 5.62
N PRO A 112 2.55 -26.69 4.61
CA PRO A 112 2.23 -25.77 3.53
C PRO A 112 1.39 -24.59 4.04
N MET A 113 1.70 -23.39 3.57
CA MET A 113 0.94 -22.16 3.87
C MET A 113 0.35 -21.59 2.58
N ARG A 114 -0.94 -21.25 2.62
CA ARG A 114 -1.66 -20.62 1.52
C ARG A 114 -2.72 -19.65 2.03
N ILE A 115 -2.45 -18.37 1.88
CA ILE A 115 -3.30 -17.28 2.37
C ILE A 115 -3.76 -16.46 1.18
N THR A 116 -5.07 -16.37 0.99
CA THR A 116 -5.66 -15.48 -0.02
C THR A 116 -6.23 -14.24 0.66
N VAL A 117 -5.87 -13.07 0.14
CA VAL A 117 -6.36 -11.77 0.59
C VAL A 117 -7.16 -11.15 -0.52
N ARG A 118 -8.47 -11.04 -0.31
CA ARG A 118 -9.40 -10.27 -1.13
C ARG A 118 -9.38 -8.82 -0.67
N ARG A 119 -9.15 -7.90 -1.60
CA ARG A 119 -9.12 -6.47 -1.34
C ARG A 119 -10.32 -5.80 -1.97
N LYS A 120 -11.19 -5.24 -1.14
CA LYS A 120 -12.24 -4.32 -1.57
C LYS A 120 -11.68 -2.90 -1.51
N VAL A 121 -11.63 -2.24 -2.66
CA VAL A 121 -11.01 -0.92 -2.80
C VAL A 121 -12.07 0.13 -3.05
N THR A 122 -11.99 1.23 -2.31
CA THR A 122 -12.69 2.48 -2.61
C THR A 122 -11.70 3.47 -3.19
N VAL A 123 -11.86 3.82 -4.46
CA VAL A 123 -11.04 4.85 -5.09
C VAL A 123 -11.68 6.22 -4.89
N VAL A 124 -10.91 7.15 -4.34
CA VAL A 124 -11.31 8.54 -4.04
C VAL A 124 -10.49 9.53 -4.88
N PRO A 125 -10.93 10.78 -5.07
CA PRO A 125 -10.15 11.82 -5.74
C PRO A 125 -8.73 12.01 -5.19
#